data_AF-A0A124FCG7-F1
#
_entry.id   AF-A0A124FCG7-F1
#
_cell.length_a   1.000
_cell.length_b   1.000
_cell.length_c   1.000
_cell.angle_alpha   90.00
_cell.angle_beta   90.00
_cell.angle_gamma   90.00
#
_symmetry.space_group_name_H-M   'P 1'
#
loop_
_entity.id
_entity.type
_entity.pdbx_description
1 polymer ?
#
loop_
_entity_poly.entity_id
_entity_poly.type
_entity_poly.pdbx_seq_one_letter_code
_entity_poly.pdbx_strand_id
1 'polypeptide(L)'
;VIKEQNSDFQVFDYKNFKDLKITLLGTHQIYNASLAVEVIQKLKNIYGYRIEEEAIKRGLMSAKWPGRLEVMKKRPYVVIDGAHNPQGMTVLKESLKLFNYRRLILVIGMLKDKEVNKMLNIITPVADVIITTTPLSDRAYSAKDLASKISRNSVFAVDQIDKAVNEALKMAGEEDMVLFCGSLYMIGHVRKLLRGVLNKK
;
A
#
# COMPACT_ATOMS: atom_id res chain seq x y z
N VAL A 1 10.36 -6.87 -19.21
CA VAL A 1 11.61 -6.23 -18.76
C VAL A 1 11.24 -4.94 -18.05
N ILE A 2 11.68 -4.75 -16.81
CA ILE A 2 11.41 -3.52 -16.06
C ILE A 2 12.42 -2.46 -16.53
N LYS A 3 11.95 -1.25 -16.85
CA LYS A 3 12.78 -0.13 -17.33
C LYS A 3 12.94 0.95 -16.26
N GLU A 4 11.85 1.31 -15.59
CA GLU A 4 11.84 2.38 -14.58
C GLU A 4 10.83 2.08 -13.48
N GLN A 5 11.16 2.38 -12.23
CA GLN A 5 10.25 2.31 -11.10
C GLN A 5 10.52 3.47 -10.15
N ASN A 6 9.47 4.21 -9.77
CA ASN A 6 9.52 5.27 -8.77
C ASN A 6 8.19 5.33 -8.00
N SER A 7 8.03 6.31 -7.11
CA SER A 7 6.82 6.50 -6.29
C SER A 7 5.60 7.05 -7.04
N ASP A 8 5.71 7.31 -8.34
CA ASP A 8 4.65 7.88 -9.18
C ASP A 8 4.19 6.94 -10.29
N PHE A 9 5.11 6.18 -10.87
CA PHE A 9 4.81 5.27 -11.96
C PHE A 9 5.87 4.18 -12.12
N GLN A 10 5.55 3.19 -12.96
CA GLN A 10 6.46 2.15 -13.38
C GLN A 10 6.39 1.97 -14.90
N VAL A 11 7.54 1.76 -15.55
CA VAL A 11 7.67 1.52 -17.00
C VAL A 11 8.29 0.15 -17.24
N PHE A 12 7.69 -0.61 -18.15
CA PHE A 12 8.17 -1.95 -18.49
C PHE A 12 7.83 -2.32 -19.94
N ASP A 13 8.60 -3.26 -20.48
CA ASP A 13 8.30 -3.95 -21.72
C ASP A 13 7.65 -5.31 -21.44
N TYR A 14 6.66 -5.67 -22.25
CA TYR A 14 6.06 -7.01 -22.23
C TYR A 14 5.86 -7.53 -23.65
N LYS A 15 6.63 -8.56 -24.03
CA LYS A 15 6.66 -9.12 -25.39
C LYS A 15 6.88 -8.01 -26.44
N ASN A 16 5.94 -7.82 -27.36
CA ASN A 16 5.96 -6.81 -28.41
C ASN A 16 5.50 -5.42 -27.94
N PHE A 17 4.94 -5.30 -26.73
CA PHE A 17 4.57 -4.00 -26.17
C PHE A 17 5.77 -3.35 -25.49
N LYS A 18 6.07 -2.12 -25.92
CA LYS A 18 7.17 -1.32 -25.41
C LYS A 18 6.65 -0.18 -24.55
N ASP A 19 7.43 0.14 -23.52
CA ASP A 19 7.21 1.33 -22.68
C ASP A 19 5.79 1.40 -22.09
N LEU A 20 5.26 0.25 -21.68
CA LEU A 20 4.01 0.19 -20.96
C LEU A 20 4.18 0.87 -19.61
N LYS A 21 3.28 1.81 -19.32
CA LYS A 21 3.33 2.63 -18.11
C LYS A 21 2.10 2.36 -17.23
N ILE A 22 2.34 2.17 -15.95
CA ILE A 22 1.30 1.99 -14.92
C ILE A 22 1.53 2.97 -13.77
N THR A 23 0.45 3.40 -13.13
CA THR A 23 0.49 4.23 -11.91
C THR A 23 0.33 3.41 -10.63
N LEU A 24 -0.11 2.15 -10.72
CA LEU A 24 -0.13 1.24 -9.59
C LEU A 24 1.31 0.86 -9.23
N LEU A 25 1.65 0.98 -7.94
CA LEU A 25 3.02 0.86 -7.44
C LEU A 25 3.34 -0.57 -6.95
N GLY A 26 4.62 -0.92 -7.01
CA GLY A 26 5.16 -2.22 -6.63
C GLY A 26 5.36 -3.16 -7.81
N THR A 27 6.45 -3.93 -7.80
CA THR A 27 6.84 -4.82 -8.91
C THR A 27 5.76 -5.86 -9.25
N HIS A 28 5.00 -6.30 -8.26
CA HIS A 28 3.87 -7.21 -8.48
C HIS A 28 2.79 -6.62 -9.39
N GLN A 29 2.60 -5.30 -9.42
CA GLN A 29 1.67 -4.64 -10.33
C GLN A 29 2.14 -4.67 -11.78
N ILE A 30 3.45 -4.74 -12.03
CA ILE A 30 3.99 -4.99 -13.38
C ILE A 30 3.59 -6.38 -13.85
N TYR A 31 3.63 -7.40 -12.97
CA TYR A 31 3.15 -8.75 -13.31
C TYR A 31 1.64 -8.77 -13.55
N ASN A 32 0.85 -8.10 -12.71
CA ASN A 32 -0.60 -7.98 -12.91
C ASN A 32 -0.94 -7.28 -14.24
N ALA A 33 -0.23 -6.19 -14.56
CA ALA A 33 -0.40 -5.48 -15.81
C ALA A 33 0.00 -6.34 -17.02
N SER A 34 1.11 -7.08 -16.92
CA SER A 34 1.55 -8.03 -17.95
C SER A 34 0.50 -9.13 -18.19
N LEU A 35 -0.10 -9.65 -17.11
CA LEU A 35 -1.19 -10.63 -17.20
C LEU A 35 -2.43 -10.03 -17.87
N ALA A 36 -2.81 -8.79 -17.52
CA ALA A 36 -3.93 -8.10 -18.17
C ALA A 36 -3.70 -7.91 -19.68
N VAL A 37 -2.48 -7.52 -20.08
CA VAL A 37 -2.09 -7.40 -21.50
C VAL A 37 -2.18 -8.76 -22.20
N GLU A 38 -1.73 -9.84 -21.56
CA GLU A 38 -1.83 -11.19 -22.13
C GLU A 38 -3.30 -11.62 -22.34
N VAL A 39 -4.17 -11.35 -21.36
CA VAL A 39 -5.60 -11.62 -21.48
C VAL A 39 -6.20 -10.85 -22.66
N ILE A 40 -5.86 -9.57 -22.81
CA ILE A 40 -6.32 -8.75 -23.94
C ILE A 40 -5.84 -9.32 -25.27
N GLN A 41 -4.59 -9.78 -25.36
CA GLN A 41 -4.06 -10.44 -26.56
C GLN A 41 -4.87 -11.71 -26.91
N LYS A 42 -5.26 -12.51 -25.91
CA LYS A 42 -6.12 -13.68 -26.13
C LYS A 42 -7.52 -13.29 -26.58
N LEU A 43 -8.11 -12.23 -26.04
CA LEU A 43 -9.40 -11.70 -26.50
C LEU A 43 -9.34 -11.26 -27.97
N LYS A 44 -8.27 -10.58 -28.38
CA LYS A 44 -8.07 -10.19 -29.78
C LYS A 44 -7.93 -11.40 -30.70
N ASN A 45 -7.05 -12.33 -30.34
CA ASN A 45 -6.63 -13.40 -31.25
C ASN A 45 -7.60 -14.59 -31.31
N ILE A 46 -8.28 -14.91 -30.20
CA ILE A 46 -9.19 -16.07 -30.13
C ILE A 46 -10.64 -15.64 -30.38
N TYR A 47 -11.03 -14.47 -29.87
CA TYR A 47 -12.43 -14.04 -29.85
C TYR A 47 -12.71 -12.86 -30.79
N GLY A 48 -11.71 -12.37 -31.53
CA GLY A 48 -11.89 -11.34 -32.55
C GLY A 48 -12.16 -9.92 -32.03
N TYR A 49 -11.95 -9.65 -30.75
CA TYR A 49 -12.14 -8.30 -30.20
C TYR A 49 -11.17 -7.30 -30.83
N ARG A 50 -11.65 -6.11 -31.18
CA ARG A 50 -10.82 -5.00 -31.68
C ARG A 50 -10.43 -4.09 -30.53
N ILE A 51 -9.21 -4.28 -30.01
CA ILE A 51 -8.62 -3.44 -28.96
C ILE A 51 -7.30 -2.88 -29.47
N GLU A 52 -7.26 -1.56 -29.65
CA GLU A 52 -6.07 -0.83 -30.08
C GLU A 52 -5.02 -0.81 -28.98
N GLU A 53 -3.74 -0.82 -29.35
CA GLU A 53 -2.63 -0.72 -28.41
C GLU A 53 -2.73 0.54 -27.54
N GLU A 54 -3.14 1.66 -28.12
CA GLU A 54 -3.32 2.91 -27.39
C GLU A 54 -4.44 2.81 -26.33
N ALA A 55 -5.48 2.00 -26.57
CA ALA A 55 -6.49 1.72 -25.56
C ALA A 55 -5.91 0.91 -24.38
N ILE A 56 -5.01 -0.04 -24.66
CA ILE A 56 -4.29 -0.81 -23.63
C ILE A 56 -3.43 0.12 -22.79
N LYS A 57 -2.59 0.96 -23.42
CA LYS A 57 -1.72 1.92 -22.72
C LYS A 57 -2.52 2.89 -21.85
N ARG A 58 -3.62 3.47 -22.38
CA ARG A 58 -4.52 4.33 -21.61
C ARG A 58 -5.18 3.60 -20.45
N GLY A 59 -5.61 2.36 -20.65
CA GLY A 59 -6.21 1.52 -19.60
C GLY A 59 -5.24 1.25 -18.46
N LEU A 60 -4.00 0.86 -18.77
CA LEU A 60 -2.94 0.63 -17.80
C LEU A 60 -2.59 1.90 -17.01
N MET A 61 -2.52 3.05 -17.68
CA MET A 61 -2.24 4.35 -17.07
C MET A 61 -3.37 4.87 -16.18
N SER A 62 -4.63 4.54 -16.49
CA SER A 62 -5.81 5.03 -15.75
C SER A 62 -6.29 4.08 -14.65
N ALA A 63 -5.73 2.86 -14.58
CA ALA A 63 -6.07 1.88 -13.58
C ALA A 63 -5.81 2.40 -12.16
N LYS A 64 -6.83 2.31 -11.30
CA LYS A 64 -6.75 2.67 -9.89
C LYS A 64 -7.20 1.50 -9.03
N TRP A 65 -6.48 1.28 -7.93
CA TRP A 65 -6.81 0.25 -6.96
C TRP A 65 -6.77 0.84 -5.55
N PRO A 66 -7.93 1.28 -5.02
CA PRO A 66 -8.03 1.81 -3.68
C PRO A 66 -7.43 0.87 -2.62
N GLY A 67 -6.56 1.39 -1.77
CA GLY A 67 -5.93 0.62 -0.68
C GLY A 67 -4.88 -0.41 -1.14
N ARG A 68 -4.23 -0.21 -2.30
CA ARG A 68 -3.06 -0.99 -2.74
C ARG A 68 -1.91 -0.03 -3.03
N LEU A 69 -1.02 0.11 -2.05
CA LEU A 69 0.08 1.05 -2.00
C LEU A 69 -0.33 2.44 -2.51
N GLU A 70 -1.50 2.90 -2.08
CA GLU A 70 -2.16 4.11 -2.58
C GLU A 70 -1.55 5.32 -1.87
N VAL A 71 -0.96 6.23 -2.65
CA VAL A 71 -0.39 7.49 -2.17
C VAL A 71 -1.50 8.52 -2.04
N MET A 72 -1.81 8.89 -0.80
CA MET A 72 -2.83 9.88 -0.44
C MET A 72 -2.28 11.31 -0.38
N LYS A 73 -0.98 11.46 -0.09
CA LYS A 73 -0.24 12.73 -0.04
C LYS A 73 1.24 12.48 -0.32
N LYS A 74 1.97 13.45 -0.89
CA LYS A 74 3.40 13.33 -1.20
C LYS A 74 4.36 14.03 -0.22
N ARG A 75 3.91 15.05 0.52
CA ARG A 75 4.75 15.77 1.51
C ARG A 75 3.99 16.07 2.82
N PRO A 76 4.20 15.29 3.89
CA PRO A 76 4.85 13.97 3.90
C PRO A 76 4.18 12.97 2.95
N TYR A 77 4.88 11.88 2.65
CA TYR A 77 4.21 10.73 2.05
C TYR A 77 3.17 10.20 3.04
N VAL A 78 1.92 10.07 2.59
CA VAL A 78 0.86 9.40 3.34
C VAL A 78 0.36 8.28 2.45
N VAL A 79 0.63 7.04 2.85
CA VAL A 79 0.40 5.84 2.04
C VAL A 79 -0.48 4.86 2.79
N ILE A 80 -1.40 4.22 2.06
CA ILE A 80 -2.26 3.18 2.61
C ILE A 80 -2.12 1.88 1.82
N ASP A 81 -2.08 0.74 2.52
CA ASP A 81 -2.00 -0.57 1.88
C ASP A 81 -2.77 -1.65 2.65
N GLY A 82 -3.50 -2.47 1.91
CA GLY A 82 -4.35 -3.54 2.44
C GLY A 82 -3.66 -4.85 2.79
N ALA A 83 -2.32 -4.91 2.82
CA ALA A 83 -1.56 -6.08 3.24
C ALA A 83 -2.02 -6.56 4.62
N HIS A 84 -2.38 -7.84 4.71
CA HIS A 84 -2.91 -8.49 5.92
C HIS A 84 -2.49 -9.97 6.00
N ASN A 85 -1.48 -10.37 5.22
CA ASN A 85 -0.84 -11.68 5.30
C ASN A 85 0.68 -11.52 5.11
N PRO A 86 1.50 -12.55 5.42
CA PRO A 86 2.96 -12.44 5.31
C PRO A 86 3.46 -12.11 3.90
N GLN A 87 2.88 -12.69 2.85
CA GLN A 87 3.29 -12.44 1.47
C GLN A 87 3.06 -10.97 1.10
N GLY A 88 1.89 -10.43 1.46
CA GLY A 88 1.54 -9.03 1.25
C GLY A 88 2.44 -8.10 2.04
N MET A 89 2.80 -8.43 3.27
CA MET A 89 3.74 -7.63 4.07
C MET A 89 5.15 -7.62 3.47
N THR A 90 5.61 -8.75 2.92
CA THR A 90 6.89 -8.83 2.21
C THR A 90 6.88 -7.94 0.97
N VAL A 91 5.82 -8.04 0.16
CA VAL A 91 5.66 -7.20 -1.03
C VAL A 91 5.55 -5.72 -0.68
N LEU A 92 4.82 -5.38 0.40
CA LEU A 92 4.70 -4.02 0.90
C LEU A 92 6.07 -3.47 1.30
N LYS A 93 6.81 -4.20 2.15
CA LYS A 93 8.16 -3.84 2.59
C LYS A 93 9.09 -3.57 1.41
N GLU A 94 9.11 -4.46 0.42
CA GLU A 94 9.95 -4.29 -0.77
C GLU A 94 9.54 -3.07 -1.59
N SER A 95 8.24 -2.79 -1.67
CA SER A 95 7.73 -1.64 -2.43
C SER A 95 8.01 -0.30 -1.76
N LEU A 96 8.37 -0.27 -0.46
CA LEU A 96 8.79 0.97 0.21
C LEU A 96 10.08 1.55 -0.38
N LYS A 97 10.91 0.72 -1.04
CA LYS A 97 12.12 1.15 -1.75
C LYS A 97 11.85 2.09 -2.92
N LEU A 98 10.58 2.17 -3.38
CA LEU A 98 10.17 3.11 -4.43
C LEU A 98 10.08 4.56 -3.93
N PHE A 99 10.12 4.77 -2.62
CA PHE A 99 9.92 6.06 -2.00
C PHE A 99 11.21 6.58 -1.38
N ASN A 100 11.45 7.88 -1.53
CA ASN A 100 12.51 8.57 -0.82
C ASN A 100 11.91 9.31 0.38
N TYR A 101 12.21 8.85 1.59
CA TYR A 101 11.73 9.42 2.85
C TYR A 101 12.81 9.32 3.93
N ARG A 102 12.74 10.20 4.94
CA ARG A 102 13.70 10.25 6.06
C ARG A 102 13.36 9.24 7.16
N ARG A 103 12.10 9.20 7.60
CA ARG A 103 11.60 8.26 8.62
C ARG A 103 10.29 7.63 8.19
N LEU A 104 10.06 6.40 8.64
CA LEU A 104 8.79 5.69 8.48
C LEU A 104 8.01 5.65 9.80
N ILE A 105 6.84 6.27 9.80
CA ILE A 105 5.81 6.15 10.84
C ILE A 105 4.79 5.12 10.37
N LEU A 106 4.84 3.93 10.95
CA LEU A 106 3.95 2.81 10.64
C LEU A 106 2.73 2.85 11.55
N VAL A 107 1.54 2.91 10.97
CA VAL A 107 0.26 2.71 11.67
C VAL A 107 -0.30 1.35 11.27
N ILE A 108 -0.40 0.43 12.23
CA ILE A 108 -0.75 -0.96 11.97
C ILE A 108 -1.88 -1.46 12.86
N GLY A 109 -2.89 -2.08 12.25
CA GLY A 109 -3.99 -2.74 12.95
C GLY A 109 -4.28 -4.07 12.28
N MET A 110 -4.40 -5.13 13.09
CA MET A 110 -4.51 -6.51 12.59
C MET A 110 -5.69 -7.23 13.23
N LEU A 111 -6.24 -8.19 12.50
CA LEU A 111 -7.16 -9.18 13.07
C LEU A 111 -6.36 -10.29 13.78
N LYS A 112 -7.01 -11.03 14.68
CA LYS A 112 -6.49 -12.19 15.41
C LYS A 112 -6.32 -13.39 14.48
N ASP A 113 -5.40 -13.25 13.52
CA ASP A 113 -5.00 -14.30 12.58
C ASP A 113 -3.81 -15.10 13.13
N LYS A 114 -3.58 -16.31 12.59
CA LYS A 114 -2.53 -17.24 13.03
C LYS A 114 -1.13 -16.73 12.72
N GLU A 115 -0.96 -15.84 11.74
CA GLU A 115 0.36 -15.38 11.27
C GLU A 115 0.72 -13.94 11.69
N VAL A 116 0.04 -13.36 12.69
CA VAL A 116 0.30 -11.97 13.13
C VAL A 116 1.76 -11.72 13.50
N ASN A 117 2.38 -12.61 14.30
CA ASN A 117 3.79 -12.44 14.68
C ASN A 117 4.72 -12.41 13.45
N LYS A 118 4.45 -13.24 12.44
CA LYS A 118 5.24 -13.29 11.21
C LYS A 118 5.08 -12.00 10.40
N MET A 119 3.87 -11.48 10.29
CA MET A 119 3.62 -10.19 9.64
C MET A 119 4.34 -9.03 10.35
N LEU A 120 4.26 -8.98 11.68
CA LEU A 120 4.96 -7.98 12.49
C LEU A 120 6.47 -8.06 12.28
N ASN A 121 7.05 -9.26 12.30
CA ASN A 121 8.48 -9.48 12.09
C ASN A 121 8.96 -9.04 10.69
N ILE A 122 8.06 -9.01 9.69
CA ILE A 122 8.40 -8.54 8.35
C ILE A 122 8.45 -7.01 8.30
N ILE A 123 7.39 -6.34 8.76
CA ILE A 123 7.17 -4.90 8.48
C ILE A 123 7.68 -3.98 9.60
N THR A 124 7.65 -4.40 10.86
CA THR A 124 8.07 -3.53 11.97
C THR A 124 9.56 -3.18 11.98
N PRO A 125 10.50 -4.01 11.47
CA PRO A 125 11.91 -3.65 11.46
C PRO A 125 12.28 -2.47 10.55
N VAL A 126 11.45 -2.15 9.55
CA VAL A 126 11.71 -1.01 8.64
C VAL A 126 11.06 0.29 9.11
N ALA A 127 10.30 0.26 10.20
CA ALA A 127 9.66 1.43 10.77
C ALA A 127 10.57 2.10 11.82
N ASP A 128 10.55 3.43 11.88
CA ASP A 128 11.19 4.21 12.94
C ASP A 128 10.25 4.36 14.14
N VAL A 129 8.98 4.65 13.85
CA VAL A 129 7.91 4.79 14.84
C VAL A 129 6.76 3.86 14.47
N ILE A 130 6.18 3.20 15.47
CA ILE A 130 5.05 2.28 15.27
C ILE A 130 3.89 2.75 16.14
N ILE A 131 2.72 2.91 15.51
CA ILE A 131 1.45 3.14 16.17
C ILE A 131 0.57 1.92 15.91
N THR A 132 0.20 1.19 16.95
CA THR A 132 -0.80 0.14 16.82
C THR A 132 -2.19 0.72 17.04
N THR A 133 -3.17 0.22 16.29
CA THR A 133 -4.58 0.64 16.43
C THR A 133 -5.52 -0.55 16.27
N THR A 134 -6.78 -0.39 16.66
CA THR A 134 -7.78 -1.47 16.65
C THR A 134 -8.72 -1.34 15.45
N PRO A 135 -8.66 -2.27 14.48
CA PRO A 135 -9.63 -2.34 13.40
C PRO A 135 -11.08 -2.46 13.92
N LEU A 136 -12.05 -1.95 13.16
CA LEU A 136 -13.48 -2.08 13.44
C LEU A 136 -13.97 -3.51 13.15
N SER A 137 -13.62 -4.46 14.03
CA SER A 137 -14.01 -5.86 13.95
C SER A 137 -13.88 -6.54 15.31
N ASP A 138 -14.83 -7.42 15.66
CA ASP A 138 -14.75 -8.23 16.90
C ASP A 138 -13.55 -9.20 16.92
N ARG A 139 -13.00 -9.49 15.73
CA ARG A 139 -11.80 -10.32 15.57
C ARG A 139 -10.52 -9.50 15.66
N ALA A 140 -10.57 -8.20 15.93
CA ALA A 140 -9.38 -7.36 15.99
C ALA A 140 -8.48 -7.69 17.20
N TYR A 141 -7.18 -7.53 17.03
CA TYR A 141 -6.31 -7.30 18.18
C TYR A 141 -6.59 -5.90 18.75
N SER A 142 -6.61 -5.78 20.09
CA SER A 142 -6.56 -4.46 20.71
C SER A 142 -5.22 -3.78 20.37
N ALA A 143 -5.18 -2.45 20.35
CA ALA A 143 -3.94 -1.74 20.06
C ALA A 143 -2.85 -2.13 21.06
N LYS A 144 -3.22 -2.27 22.34
CA LYS A 144 -2.31 -2.66 23.42
C LYS A 144 -1.78 -4.09 23.24
N ASP A 145 -2.63 -5.06 22.90
CA ASP A 145 -2.22 -6.44 22.69
C ASP A 145 -1.35 -6.61 21.44
N LEU A 146 -1.58 -5.79 20.41
CA LEU A 146 -0.72 -5.78 19.24
C LEU A 146 0.64 -5.14 19.56
N ALA A 147 0.66 -4.04 20.33
CA ALA A 147 1.89 -3.37 20.75
C ALA A 147 2.78 -4.27 21.61
N SER A 148 2.19 -5.06 22.52
CA SER A 148 2.95 -5.97 23.39
C SER A 148 3.67 -7.10 22.63
N LYS A 149 3.32 -7.33 21.36
CA LYS A 149 4.00 -8.29 20.47
C LYS A 149 5.19 -7.71 19.73
N ILE A 150 5.44 -6.41 19.85
CA ILE A 150 6.45 -5.69 19.09
C ILE A 150 7.58 -5.28 20.04
N SER A 151 8.70 -5.99 19.98
CA SER A 151 9.88 -5.71 20.80
C SER A 151 10.72 -4.56 20.22
N ARG A 152 10.23 -3.32 20.35
CA ARG A 152 10.85 -2.09 19.83
C ARG A 152 10.67 -0.94 20.82
N ASN A 153 11.58 0.04 20.82
CA ASN A 153 11.56 1.16 21.77
C ASN A 153 10.51 2.24 21.47
N SER A 154 10.03 2.36 20.22
CA SER A 154 9.13 3.43 19.78
C SER A 154 7.80 2.88 19.28
N VAL A 155 7.05 2.24 20.19
CA VAL A 155 5.73 1.66 19.92
C VAL A 155 4.68 2.36 20.78
N PHE A 156 3.63 2.87 20.14
CA PHE A 156 2.52 3.57 20.78
C PHE A 156 1.21 2.83 20.50
N ALA A 157 0.43 2.52 21.53
CA ALA A 157 -0.89 1.94 21.38
C ALA A 157 -1.96 3.03 21.36
N VAL A 158 -2.67 3.18 20.24
CA VAL A 158 -3.76 4.14 20.06
C VAL A 158 -5.00 3.42 19.53
N ASP A 159 -5.92 3.09 20.44
CA ASP A 159 -7.04 2.19 20.16
C ASP A 159 -7.97 2.69 19.05
N GLN A 160 -8.31 3.99 19.07
CA GLN A 160 -9.20 4.59 18.09
C GLN A 160 -8.47 4.96 16.80
N ILE A 161 -8.94 4.44 15.67
CA ILE A 161 -8.35 4.67 14.34
C ILE A 161 -8.20 6.17 14.03
N ASP A 162 -9.25 6.96 14.28
CA ASP A 162 -9.26 8.41 14.03
C ASP A 162 -8.15 9.13 14.81
N LYS A 163 -7.92 8.72 16.06
CA LYS A 163 -6.82 9.26 16.87
C LYS A 163 -5.47 8.79 16.34
N ALA A 164 -5.32 7.51 15.97
CA ALA A 164 -4.08 6.98 15.41
C ALA A 164 -3.68 7.70 14.11
N VAL A 165 -4.66 7.98 13.23
CA VAL A 165 -4.45 8.79 12.02
C VAL A 165 -3.95 10.19 12.39
N ASN A 166 -4.63 10.88 13.31
CA ASN A 166 -4.25 12.23 13.70
C ASN A 166 -2.86 12.28 14.35
N GLU A 167 -2.55 11.36 15.25
CA GLU A 167 -1.24 11.29 15.91
C GLU A 167 -0.12 11.00 14.90
N ALA A 168 -0.32 10.06 13.98
CA ALA A 168 0.67 9.76 12.93
C ALA A 168 0.94 10.97 12.02
N LEU A 169 -0.11 11.69 11.63
CA LEU A 169 0.02 12.89 10.80
C LEU A 169 0.69 14.06 11.53
N LYS A 170 0.47 14.20 12.85
CA LYS A 170 1.15 15.21 13.67
C LYS A 170 2.64 14.91 13.87
N MET A 171 3.01 13.63 13.98
CA MET A 171 4.39 13.19 14.17
C MET A 171 5.26 13.36 12.92
N ALA A 172 4.64 13.40 11.73
CA ALA A 172 5.34 13.41 10.45
C ALA A 172 5.81 14.83 10.06
N GLY A 173 7.12 14.97 9.83
CA GLY A 173 7.69 16.12 9.12
C GLY A 173 7.53 15.98 7.61
N GLU A 174 7.86 17.02 6.83
CA GLU A 174 7.61 17.04 5.37
C GLU A 174 8.35 15.96 4.57
N GLU A 175 9.48 15.48 5.09
CA GLU A 175 10.34 14.45 4.47
C GLU A 175 10.04 13.03 4.98
N ASP A 176 9.11 12.88 5.93
CA ASP A 176 8.76 11.58 6.49
C ASP A 176 7.70 10.85 5.63
N MET A 177 7.52 9.57 5.92
CA MET A 177 6.43 8.75 5.41
C MET A 177 5.55 8.27 6.56
N VAL A 178 4.23 8.38 6.39
CA VAL A 178 3.22 7.68 7.19
C VAL A 178 2.63 6.55 6.36
N LEU A 179 2.72 5.32 6.86
CA LEU A 179 2.15 4.13 6.23
C LEU A 179 1.07 3.53 7.09
N PHE A 180 -0.13 3.33 6.54
CA PHE A 180 -1.20 2.57 7.18
C PHE A 180 -1.33 1.19 6.55
N CYS A 181 -1.28 0.10 7.34
CA CYS A 181 -1.47 -1.27 6.84
C CYS A 181 -1.99 -2.27 7.90
N GLY A 182 -2.17 -3.54 7.52
CA GLY A 182 -2.46 -4.65 8.44
C GLY A 182 -3.89 -5.20 8.38
N SER A 183 -4.86 -4.43 7.87
CA SER A 183 -6.25 -4.87 7.78
C SER A 183 -7.03 -4.12 6.70
N LEU A 184 -7.68 -4.85 5.81
CA LEU A 184 -8.56 -4.24 4.79
C LEU A 184 -9.71 -3.43 5.41
N TYR A 185 -10.26 -3.89 6.54
CA TYR A 185 -11.32 -3.17 7.28
C TYR A 185 -10.81 -1.82 7.79
N MET A 186 -9.60 -1.80 8.35
CA MET A 186 -8.98 -0.57 8.84
C MET A 186 -8.69 0.39 7.69
N ILE A 187 -8.14 -0.10 6.59
CA ILE A 187 -7.73 0.74 5.45
C ILE A 187 -8.91 1.40 4.76
N GLY A 188 -10.06 0.72 4.66
CA GLY A 188 -11.29 1.35 4.17
C GLY A 188 -11.69 2.59 4.99
N HIS A 189 -11.65 2.49 6.33
CA HIS A 189 -11.98 3.58 7.24
C HIS A 189 -10.92 4.70 7.22
N VAL A 190 -9.64 4.35 7.33
CA VAL A 190 -8.51 5.28 7.24
C VAL A 190 -8.58 6.09 5.94
N ARG A 191 -8.84 5.44 4.81
CA ARG A 191 -8.97 6.11 3.51
C ARG A 191 -10.07 7.17 3.49
N LYS A 192 -11.22 6.88 4.12
CA LYS A 192 -12.34 7.83 4.25
C LYS A 192 -11.93 9.05 5.08
N LEU A 193 -11.28 8.82 6.23
CA LEU A 193 -10.77 9.89 7.09
C LEU A 193 -9.75 10.76 6.37
N LEU A 194 -8.75 10.15 5.74
CA LEU A 194 -7.69 10.86 5.02
C LEU A 194 -8.27 11.73 3.89
N ARG A 195 -9.25 11.24 3.12
CA ARG A 195 -9.93 12.08 2.12
C ARG A 195 -10.61 13.30 2.76
N GLY A 196 -11.26 13.13 3.91
CA GLY A 196 -11.90 14.23 4.61
C GLY A 196 -10.91 15.26 5.17
N VAL A 197 -9.74 14.82 5.62
CA VAL A 197 -8.70 15.70 6.22
C VAL A 197 -7.84 16.37 5.14
N LEU A 198 -7.46 15.64 4.10
CA LEU A 198 -6.55 16.12 3.05
C LEU A 198 -7.25 16.99 2.01
N ASN A 199 -8.55 16.78 1.75
CA ASN A 199 -9.32 17.62 0.81
C ASN A 199 -9.86 18.92 1.44
N LYS A 200 -9.61 19.17 2.73
CA LYS A 200 -10.01 20.40 3.44
C LYS A 200 -8.93 21.50 3.41
N LYS A 201 -7.92 21.36 2.55
CA LYS A 201 -6.89 22.36 2.25
C LYS A 201 -6.89 22.65 0.76
#